data_AF-V5WIP8-F1
#
_entry.id   AF-V5WIP8-F1
#
_cell.length_a   1.000
_cell.length_b   1.000
_cell.length_c   1.000
_cell.angle_alpha   90.00
_cell.angle_beta   90.00
_cell.angle_gamma   90.00
#
_symmetry.space_group_name_H-M   'P 1'
#
loop_
_entity.id
_entity.type
_entity.pdbx_description
1 polymer ?
#
loop_
_entity_poly.entity_id
_entity_poly.type
_entity_poly.pdbx_seq_one_letter_code
_entity_poly.pdbx_strand_id
1 'polypeptide(L)'
;MKEDQLKSPQASRPTPSDPKPSDLEEGREFHPDFPKRGGLLPCIVQDAGSREVLMLGYVTPEALEKTISTGLATFYSTSRKKLWTKGEESGNIMKVGEIRTDCDQDALIYLVEPDGDGACHTRDPQSGKHRYSCFYRRLSDADNTDNIDNTGRSDNTEKGGMETRDLRPGENRKSLEDRPAVKLEFIRRPSR
;
A
#
# COMPACT_ATOMS: atom_id res chain seq x y z
N MET A 1 16.40 12.63 63.76
CA MET A 1 15.61 13.06 62.58
C MET A 1 15.69 11.93 61.57
N LYS A 2 14.59 11.19 61.38
CA LYS A 2 14.44 10.18 60.32
C LYS A 2 13.35 10.72 59.40
N GLU A 3 13.69 11.01 58.15
CA GLU A 3 12.73 11.47 57.15
C GLU A 3 12.23 10.25 56.37
N ASP A 4 11.03 9.80 56.73
CA ASP A 4 10.24 8.87 55.93
C ASP A 4 9.76 9.60 54.67
N GLN A 5 10.41 9.37 53.53
CA GLN A 5 9.87 9.77 52.24
C GLN A 5 8.89 8.72 51.73
N LEU A 6 7.61 9.04 51.90
CA LEU A 6 6.47 8.41 51.28
C LEU A 6 6.59 8.53 49.74
N LYS A 7 7.04 7.47 49.06
CA LYS A 7 6.93 7.37 47.60
C LYS A 7 5.54 6.88 47.22
N SER A 8 4.77 7.78 46.62
CA SER A 8 3.45 7.50 46.04
C SER A 8 3.54 6.37 45.00
N PRO A 9 2.57 5.44 44.95
CA PRO A 9 2.54 4.41 43.92
C PRO A 9 2.20 5.06 42.57
N GLN A 10 3.17 5.09 41.67
CA GLN A 10 2.95 5.40 40.26
C GLN A 10 2.07 4.29 39.69
N ALA A 11 0.80 4.58 39.43
CA ALA A 11 -0.10 3.66 38.74
C ALA A 11 0.50 3.32 37.37
N SER A 12 0.87 2.05 37.18
CA SER A 12 1.36 1.54 35.90
C SER A 12 0.24 1.72 34.87
N ARG A 13 0.51 2.52 33.84
CA ARG A 13 -0.40 2.71 32.72
C ARG A 13 -0.69 1.33 32.12
N PRO A 14 -1.97 0.96 31.88
CA PRO A 14 -2.28 -0.32 31.28
C PRO A 14 -1.60 -0.40 29.92
N THR A 15 -0.84 -1.46 29.70
CA THR A 15 -0.37 -1.83 28.37
C THR A 15 -1.59 -2.06 27.49
N PRO A 16 -1.62 -1.56 26.23
CA PRO A 16 -2.66 -1.99 25.30
C PRO A 16 -2.58 -3.52 25.24
N SER A 17 -3.63 -4.21 25.68
CA SER A 17 -3.74 -5.64 25.42
C SER A 17 -3.78 -5.82 23.91
N ASP A 18 -3.13 -6.88 23.41
CA ASP A 18 -3.23 -7.22 21.99
C ASP A 18 -4.70 -7.28 21.55
N PRO A 19 -5.03 -6.79 20.35
CA PRO A 19 -6.39 -6.82 19.83
C PRO A 19 -6.91 -8.26 19.80
N LYS A 20 -8.19 -8.44 20.14
CA LYS A 20 -8.80 -9.78 20.07
C LYS A 20 -8.99 -10.16 18.60
N PRO A 21 -9.12 -11.46 18.26
CA PRO A 21 -9.39 -11.87 16.88
C PRO A 21 -10.63 -11.19 16.26
N SER A 22 -11.70 -11.00 17.04
CA SER A 22 -12.88 -10.26 16.58
C SER A 22 -12.59 -8.82 16.21
N ASP A 23 -11.64 -8.18 16.88
CA ASP A 23 -11.26 -6.79 16.63
C ASP A 23 -10.39 -6.70 15.36
N LEU A 24 -9.61 -7.73 15.07
CA LEU A 24 -8.80 -7.81 13.85
C LEU A 24 -9.66 -8.06 12.60
N GLU A 25 -10.68 -8.91 12.71
CA GLU A 25 -11.52 -9.32 11.57
C GLU A 25 -12.65 -8.32 11.30
N GLU A 26 -13.32 -7.83 12.35
CA GLU A 26 -14.56 -7.03 12.23
C GLU A 26 -14.39 -5.60 12.79
N GLY A 27 -13.24 -5.29 13.38
CA GLY A 27 -12.94 -3.95 13.89
C GLY A 27 -12.74 -2.92 12.78
N ARG A 28 -12.85 -1.65 13.16
CA ARG A 28 -12.64 -0.51 12.24
C ARG A 28 -11.26 0.12 12.37
N GLU A 29 -10.48 -0.32 13.34
CA GLU A 29 -9.13 0.15 13.56
C GLU A 29 -8.15 -0.60 12.65
N PHE A 30 -7.19 0.13 12.11
CA PHE A 30 -6.17 -0.43 11.22
C PHE A 30 -4.98 -0.91 12.06
N HIS A 31 -4.74 -2.22 12.14
CA HIS A 31 -3.73 -2.83 13.03
C HIS A 31 -2.62 -3.64 12.32
N PRO A 32 -1.83 -3.07 11.39
CA PRO A 32 -0.74 -3.83 10.75
C PRO A 32 0.24 -4.44 11.77
N ASP A 33 0.45 -5.75 11.69
CA ASP A 33 1.28 -6.54 12.60
C ASP A 33 2.76 -6.51 12.20
N PHE A 34 3.37 -5.34 12.39
CA PHE A 34 4.81 -5.17 12.20
C PHE A 34 5.65 -6.17 13.01
N PRO A 35 5.38 -6.44 14.32
CA PRO A 35 6.16 -7.41 15.09
C PRO A 35 6.26 -8.80 14.47
N LYS A 36 5.18 -9.32 13.88
CA LYS A 36 5.16 -10.65 13.23
C LYS A 36 6.17 -10.81 12.10
N ARG A 37 6.50 -9.72 11.38
CA ARG A 37 7.56 -9.70 10.35
C ARG A 37 8.82 -8.94 10.78
N GLY A 38 9.07 -8.81 12.08
CA GLY A 38 10.29 -8.19 12.61
C GLY A 38 10.41 -6.69 12.34
N GLY A 39 9.27 -5.98 12.29
CA GLY A 39 9.22 -4.53 12.09
C GLY A 39 9.12 -4.08 10.63
N LEU A 40 9.01 -5.01 9.67
CA LEU A 40 9.09 -4.71 8.25
C LEU A 40 8.03 -5.47 7.45
N LEU A 41 6.99 -4.77 7.02
CA LEU A 41 5.92 -5.37 6.21
C LEU A 41 6.20 -5.23 4.71
N PRO A 42 5.91 -6.26 3.89
CA PRO A 42 5.82 -6.09 2.45
C PRO A 42 4.62 -5.18 2.11
N CYS A 43 4.82 -4.29 1.13
CA CYS A 43 3.77 -3.41 0.64
C CYS A 43 3.71 -3.48 -0.88
N ILE A 44 2.58 -3.95 -1.40
CA ILE A 44 2.27 -3.93 -2.83
C ILE A 44 1.78 -2.53 -3.19
N VAL A 45 2.38 -1.95 -4.21
CA VAL A 45 1.92 -0.69 -4.78
C VAL A 45 1.12 -1.01 -6.02
N GLN A 46 -0.15 -0.60 -6.04
CA GLN A 46 -1.08 -0.87 -7.13
C GLN A 46 -1.67 0.44 -7.63
N ASP A 47 -1.75 0.60 -8.95
CA ASP A 47 -2.42 1.75 -9.55
C ASP A 47 -3.94 1.67 -9.27
N ALA A 48 -4.50 2.76 -8.75
CA ALA A 48 -5.91 2.82 -8.35
C ALA A 48 -6.88 2.74 -9.55
N GLY A 49 -6.47 3.24 -10.71
CA GLY A 49 -7.25 3.27 -11.95
C GLY A 49 -7.09 2.00 -12.78
N SER A 50 -5.86 1.63 -13.13
CA SER A 50 -5.57 0.48 -14.01
C SER A 50 -5.60 -0.86 -13.28
N ARG A 51 -5.43 -0.85 -11.95
CA ARG A 51 -5.23 -2.04 -11.09
C ARG A 51 -3.95 -2.81 -11.37
N GLU A 52 -3.05 -2.25 -12.17
CA GLU A 52 -1.74 -2.83 -12.40
C GLU A 52 -0.89 -2.78 -11.12
N VAL A 53 -0.23 -3.90 -10.80
CA VAL A 53 0.75 -3.92 -9.72
C VAL A 53 2.02 -3.24 -10.22
N LEU A 54 2.40 -2.14 -9.57
CA LEU A 54 3.48 -1.27 -10.00
C LEU A 54 4.83 -1.71 -9.42
N MET A 55 4.89 -1.96 -8.12
CA MET A 55 6.11 -2.39 -7.43
C MET A 55 5.80 -3.04 -6.09
N LEU A 56 6.79 -3.72 -5.52
CA LEU A 56 6.81 -4.14 -4.12
C LEU A 56 7.83 -3.27 -3.37
N GLY A 57 7.42 -2.72 -2.25
CA GLY A 57 8.29 -2.05 -1.28
C GLY A 57 8.22 -2.71 0.08
N TYR A 58 9.04 -2.23 1.01
CA TYR A 58 8.96 -2.59 2.42
C TYR A 58 8.63 -1.36 3.25
N VAL A 59 7.83 -1.54 4.29
CA VAL A 59 7.31 -0.47 5.14
C VAL A 59 7.63 -0.81 6.59
N THR A 60 8.21 0.14 7.32
CA THR A 60 8.31 0.13 8.79
C THR A 60 7.19 0.99 9.39
N PRO A 61 6.92 0.95 10.70
CA PRO A 61 5.92 1.82 11.33
C PRO A 61 6.13 3.31 11.00
N GLU A 62 7.37 3.77 10.97
CA GLU A 62 7.72 5.16 10.65
C GLU A 62 7.46 5.51 9.18
N ALA A 63 7.68 4.54 8.28
CA ALA A 63 7.37 4.71 6.86
C ALA A 63 5.85 4.81 6.62
N LEU A 64 5.06 4.00 7.35
CA LEU A 64 3.60 4.05 7.31
C LEU A 64 3.09 5.40 7.86
N GLU A 65 3.59 5.85 9.01
CA GLU A 65 3.24 7.15 9.59
C GLU A 65 3.58 8.32 8.64
N LYS A 66 4.77 8.28 8.00
CA LYS A 66 5.14 9.28 6.99
C LYS A 66 4.21 9.22 5.76
N THR A 67 3.83 8.02 5.33
CA THR A 67 2.89 7.85 4.22
C THR A 67 1.53 8.46 4.55
N ILE A 68 0.97 8.15 5.73
CA ILE A 68 -0.32 8.67 6.19
C ILE A 68 -0.29 10.20 6.30
N SER A 69 0.79 10.76 6.87
CA SER A 69 0.89 12.21 7.08
C SER A 69 1.11 13.01 5.80
N THR A 70 1.83 12.45 4.82
CA THR A 70 2.15 13.16 3.57
C THR A 70 1.20 12.84 2.41
N GLY A 71 0.48 11.71 2.48
CA GLY A 71 -0.26 11.16 1.35
C GLY A 71 0.65 10.64 0.22
N LEU A 72 1.96 10.52 0.46
CA LEU A 72 2.94 10.07 -0.54
C LEU A 72 3.54 8.73 -0.13
N ALA A 73 3.67 7.81 -1.09
CA ALA A 73 4.19 6.47 -0.84
C ALA A 73 5.64 6.53 -0.31
N THR A 74 5.80 6.24 0.99
CA THR A 74 7.09 6.15 1.67
C THR A 74 7.42 4.71 2.02
N PHE A 75 8.66 4.32 1.79
CA PHE A 75 9.18 2.99 2.04
C PHE A 75 10.46 3.02 2.87
N TYR A 76 10.84 1.88 3.40
CA TYR A 76 12.14 1.63 4.00
C TYR A 76 13.03 0.86 3.03
N SER A 77 14.24 1.38 2.78
CA SER A 77 15.25 0.70 1.99
C SER A 77 16.09 -0.20 2.90
N THR A 78 15.96 -1.52 2.74
CA THR A 78 16.69 -2.51 3.55
C THR A 78 18.21 -2.46 3.33
N SER A 79 18.65 -2.14 2.11
CA SER A 79 20.07 -1.98 1.77
C SER A 79 20.65 -0.67 2.31
N ARG A 80 19.93 0.45 2.15
CA ARG A 80 20.39 1.79 2.58
C ARG A 80 20.06 2.12 4.04
N LYS A 81 19.28 1.27 4.70
CA LYS A 81 18.79 1.41 6.08
C LYS A 81 18.15 2.78 6.37
N LYS A 82 17.39 3.31 5.41
CA LYS A 82 16.76 4.63 5.50
C LYS A 82 15.37 4.66 4.88
N LEU A 83 14.54 5.58 5.36
CA LEU A 83 13.29 5.95 4.71
C LEU A 83 13.56 6.62 3.35
N TRP A 84 12.67 6.41 2.40
CA TRP A 84 12.67 7.09 1.12
C TRP A 84 11.25 7.23 0.59
N THR A 85 10.93 8.40 0.06
CA THR A 85 9.63 8.68 -0.56
C THR A 85 9.76 8.46 -2.06
N LYS A 86 8.88 7.64 -2.67
CA LYS A 86 8.96 7.38 -4.10
C LYS A 86 8.74 8.67 -4.88
N GLY A 87 9.67 8.97 -5.79
CA GLY A 87 9.60 10.16 -6.64
C GLY A 87 10.21 11.43 -6.03
N GLU A 88 10.72 11.40 -4.79
CA GLU A 88 11.33 12.58 -4.15
C GLU A 88 12.54 13.13 -4.94
N GLU A 89 13.33 12.23 -5.52
CA GLU A 89 14.47 12.60 -6.36
C GLU A 89 14.11 12.72 -7.86
N SER A 90 13.15 11.93 -8.34
CA SER A 90 12.85 11.80 -9.77
C SER A 90 11.62 12.57 -10.26
N GLY A 91 10.84 13.18 -9.35
CA GLY A 91 9.54 13.80 -9.65
C GLY A 91 8.38 12.82 -9.81
N ASN A 92 8.65 11.52 -10.04
CA ASN A 92 7.63 10.50 -10.27
C ASN A 92 7.01 10.01 -8.93
N ILE A 93 6.29 10.92 -8.28
CA ILE A 93 5.63 10.69 -6.99
C ILE A 93 4.45 9.73 -7.13
N MET A 94 4.07 9.11 -6.02
CA MET A 94 2.88 8.25 -5.96
C MET A 94 1.99 8.72 -4.83
N LYS A 95 0.85 9.29 -5.18
CA LYS A 95 -0.15 9.75 -4.21
C LYS A 95 -0.95 8.57 -3.73
N VAL A 96 -1.01 8.33 -2.42
CA VAL A 96 -1.72 7.21 -1.82
C VAL A 96 -3.15 7.63 -1.52
N GLY A 97 -4.12 7.02 -2.21
CA GLY A 97 -5.55 7.27 -1.98
C GLY A 97 -6.17 6.30 -0.98
N GLU A 98 -5.63 5.08 -0.88
CA GLU A 98 -6.14 4.05 0.03
C GLU A 98 -4.99 3.15 0.48
N ILE A 99 -5.02 2.74 1.76
CA ILE A 99 -4.11 1.77 2.34
C ILE A 99 -4.95 0.59 2.83
N ARG A 100 -4.56 -0.63 2.45
CA ARG A 100 -5.18 -1.87 2.93
C ARG A 100 -4.14 -2.75 3.60
N THR A 101 -4.64 -3.71 4.39
CA THR A 101 -3.86 -4.83 4.93
C THR A 101 -4.57 -6.14 4.60
N ASP A 102 -3.86 -7.26 4.64
CA ASP A 102 -4.45 -8.60 4.45
C ASP A 102 -5.07 -9.13 5.76
N CYS A 103 -5.67 -10.33 5.70
CA CYS A 103 -6.49 -10.85 6.80
C CYS A 103 -5.71 -11.10 8.10
N ASP A 104 -4.45 -11.50 8.00
CA ASP A 104 -3.56 -11.69 9.15
C ASP A 104 -2.61 -10.50 9.38
N GLN A 105 -2.96 -9.37 8.74
CA GLN A 105 -2.47 -8.01 8.94
C GLN A 105 -0.95 -7.83 8.78
N ASP A 106 -0.30 -8.71 8.02
CA ASP A 106 1.14 -8.74 7.89
C ASP A 106 1.64 -8.33 6.50
N ALA A 107 0.75 -7.89 5.62
CA ALA A 107 1.06 -7.25 4.35
C ALA A 107 0.22 -5.99 4.14
N LEU A 108 0.72 -5.08 3.30
CA LEU A 108 0.03 -3.85 2.94
C LEU A 108 -0.21 -3.76 1.43
N ILE A 109 -1.27 -3.03 1.06
CA ILE A 109 -1.46 -2.50 -0.29
C ILE A 109 -1.57 -0.99 -0.21
N TYR A 110 -0.75 -0.29 -0.97
CA TYR A 110 -0.93 1.13 -1.30
C TYR A 110 -1.60 1.23 -2.66
N LEU A 111 -2.85 1.69 -2.67
CA LEU A 111 -3.53 2.10 -3.89
C LEU A 111 -3.15 3.54 -4.21
N VAL A 112 -2.48 3.72 -5.34
CA VAL A 112 -1.83 4.98 -5.69
C VAL A 112 -2.30 5.54 -7.01
N GLU A 113 -2.21 6.85 -7.13
CA GLU A 113 -2.21 7.59 -8.39
C GLU A 113 -0.75 7.97 -8.69
N PRO A 114 -0.08 7.27 -9.62
CA PRO A 114 1.28 7.60 -10.01
C PRO A 114 1.30 8.90 -10.83
N ASP A 115 2.23 9.78 -10.49
CA ASP A 115 2.57 10.97 -11.28
C ASP A 115 3.78 10.63 -12.16
N GLY A 116 3.67 10.83 -13.47
CA GLY A 116 4.74 10.55 -14.45
C GLY A 116 4.69 9.18 -15.15
N ASP A 117 5.80 8.85 -15.81
CA ASP A 117 5.85 7.79 -16.84
C ASP A 117 5.85 6.34 -16.30
N GLY A 118 6.13 6.14 -15.00
CA GLY A 118 6.19 4.80 -14.44
C GLY A 118 6.86 4.64 -13.08
N ALA A 119 6.66 3.47 -12.48
CA ALA A 119 7.26 3.08 -11.20
C ALA A 119 8.72 2.62 -11.34
N CYS A 120 9.11 2.11 -12.51
CA CYS A 120 10.39 1.44 -12.70
C CYS A 120 11.50 2.39 -13.17
N HIS A 121 12.70 2.20 -12.64
CA HIS A 121 13.88 2.93 -13.12
C HIS A 121 14.39 2.42 -14.48
N THR A 122 14.02 1.20 -14.88
CA THR A 122 14.39 0.61 -16.18
C THR A 122 13.60 1.26 -17.30
N ARG A 123 14.25 1.44 -18.45
CA ARG A 123 13.64 1.95 -19.67
C ARG A 123 13.22 0.81 -20.61
N ASP A 124 12.16 1.09 -21.36
CA ASP A 124 11.77 0.33 -22.53
C ASP A 124 12.75 0.63 -23.69
N PRO A 125 13.41 -0.37 -24.29
CA PRO A 125 14.37 -0.16 -25.37
C PRO A 125 13.77 0.43 -26.65
N GLN A 126 12.48 0.19 -26.90
CA GLN A 126 11.79 0.62 -28.13
C GLN A 126 11.24 2.03 -27.97
N SER A 127 10.56 2.31 -26.85
CA SER A 127 9.94 3.62 -26.62
C SER A 127 10.88 4.63 -25.92
N GLY A 128 11.96 4.16 -25.29
CA GLY A 128 12.87 4.97 -24.49
C GLY A 128 12.28 5.45 -23.15
N LYS A 129 11.00 5.18 -22.89
CA LYS A 129 10.27 5.60 -21.68
C LYS A 129 10.59 4.69 -20.51
N HIS A 130 10.35 5.18 -19.29
CA HIS A 130 10.39 4.34 -18.10
C HIS A 130 9.30 3.25 -18.19
N ARG A 131 9.62 2.05 -17.69
CA ARG A 131 8.61 0.99 -17.60
C ARG A 131 7.60 1.35 -16.52
N TYR A 132 6.33 1.15 -16.84
CA TYR A 132 5.24 1.54 -15.96
C TYR A 132 5.20 0.70 -14.68
N SER A 133 5.34 -0.62 -14.80
CA SER A 133 5.50 -1.56 -13.69
C SER A 133 6.92 -2.14 -13.61
N CYS A 134 7.38 -2.47 -12.40
CA CYS A 134 8.57 -3.29 -12.16
C CYS A 134 8.37 -4.76 -12.56
N PHE A 135 7.13 -5.22 -12.70
CA PHE A 135 6.74 -6.59 -13.03
C PHE A 135 6.52 -6.80 -14.54
N TYR A 136 7.35 -6.19 -15.37
CA TYR A 136 7.26 -6.23 -16.84
C TYR A 136 7.77 -7.54 -17.47
N ARG A 137 8.38 -8.43 -16.69
CA ARG A 137 8.86 -9.74 -17.16
C ARG A 137 7.88 -10.81 -16.72
N ARG A 138 7.56 -11.74 -17.62
CA ARG A 138 6.62 -12.83 -17.38
C ARG A 138 7.28 -14.15 -17.74
N LEU A 139 6.95 -15.19 -16.99
CA LEU A 139 7.29 -16.55 -17.41
C LEU A 139 6.35 -16.92 -18.56
N SER A 140 6.90 -17.36 -19.68
CA SER A 140 6.15 -17.95 -20.77
C SER A 140 6.45 -19.43 -20.88
N ASP A 141 5.45 -20.21 -21.29
CA ASP A 141 5.68 -21.60 -21.69
C ASP A 141 6.66 -21.64 -22.87
N ALA A 142 7.50 -22.67 -22.88
CA ALA A 142 8.85 -22.69 -23.44
C ALA A 142 9.00 -22.67 -24.98
N ASP A 143 8.16 -21.93 -25.70
CA ASP A 143 8.26 -21.78 -27.17
C ASP A 143 8.16 -20.32 -27.67
N ASN A 144 8.17 -19.32 -26.77
CA ASN A 144 8.10 -17.91 -27.18
C ASN A 144 9.19 -17.06 -26.51
N THR A 145 10.24 -16.73 -27.25
CA THR A 145 11.42 -16.00 -26.75
C THR A 145 11.19 -14.49 -26.59
N ASP A 146 10.00 -13.97 -26.88
CA ASP A 146 9.69 -12.53 -26.88
C ASP A 146 8.83 -12.08 -25.68
N ASN A 147 9.11 -12.58 -24.46
CA ASN A 147 8.29 -12.29 -23.28
C ASN A 147 8.81 -11.13 -22.41
N ILE A 148 9.11 -10.01 -23.06
CA ILE A 148 9.14 -8.69 -22.43
C ILE A 148 7.93 -7.95 -22.99
N ASP A 149 6.82 -7.95 -22.25
CA ASP A 149 5.63 -7.24 -22.71
C ASP A 149 5.92 -5.73 -22.65
N ASN A 150 6.08 -5.16 -23.83
CA ASN A 150 6.38 -3.75 -24.08
C ASN A 150 5.11 -2.97 -24.43
N THR A 151 3.92 -3.56 -24.25
CA THR A 151 2.68 -2.95 -24.71
C THR A 151 1.90 -2.34 -23.56
N GLY A 152 1.72 -1.03 -23.64
CA GLY A 152 0.55 -0.39 -23.06
C GLY A 152 -0.69 -1.07 -23.64
N ARG A 153 -1.56 -1.54 -22.74
CA ARG A 153 -2.99 -1.80 -22.91
C ARG A 153 -3.46 -1.78 -24.37
N SER A 154 -3.36 -2.91 -25.07
CA SER A 154 -4.19 -3.16 -26.23
C SER A 154 -5.56 -3.63 -25.73
N ASP A 155 -6.56 -2.76 -25.87
CA ASP A 155 -7.96 -3.20 -25.85
C ASP A 155 -8.13 -4.24 -26.96
N ASN A 156 -8.31 -5.51 -26.59
CA ASN A 156 -8.79 -6.55 -27.49
C ASN A 156 -10.04 -7.20 -26.88
N THR A 157 -11.18 -6.59 -27.22
CA THR A 157 -12.39 -7.32 -27.56
C THR A 157 -12.06 -8.43 -28.57
N GLU A 158 -11.96 -9.67 -28.10
CA GLU A 158 -12.16 -10.82 -28.97
C GLU A 158 -13.30 -11.69 -28.44
N LYS A 159 -14.25 -11.90 -29.35
CA LYS A 159 -15.45 -12.71 -29.21
C LYS A 159 -15.06 -14.17 -29.00
N GLY A 160 -15.06 -14.62 -27.75
CA GLY A 160 -15.10 -16.04 -27.40
C GLY A 160 -16.40 -16.31 -26.65
N GLY A 161 -17.38 -16.93 -27.32
CA GLY A 161 -18.64 -17.30 -26.71
C GLY A 161 -18.44 -18.31 -25.59
N MET A 162 -18.82 -17.93 -24.38
CA MET A 162 -19.11 -18.86 -23.29
C MET A 162 -20.41 -18.39 -22.63
N GLU A 163 -21.35 -19.32 -22.52
CA GLU A 163 -22.75 -19.10 -22.18
C GLU A 163 -22.96 -18.19 -20.97
N THR A 164 -23.90 -17.26 -21.13
CA THR A 164 -24.37 -16.34 -20.09
C THR A 164 -25.02 -17.14 -18.95
N ARG A 165 -24.33 -17.28 -17.82
CA ARG A 165 -25.00 -17.48 -16.54
C ARG A 165 -25.35 -16.12 -15.96
N ASP A 166 -26.66 -15.89 -15.89
CA ASP A 166 -27.39 -14.73 -15.40
C ASP A 166 -26.66 -13.89 -14.33
N LEU A 167 -26.17 -12.73 -14.74
CA LEU A 167 -25.91 -11.61 -13.83
C LEU A 167 -27.16 -10.74 -13.78
N ARG A 168 -27.75 -10.63 -12.58
CA ARG A 168 -28.94 -9.82 -12.31
C ARG A 168 -28.67 -8.35 -12.66
N PRO A 169 -29.59 -7.65 -13.35
CA PRO A 169 -29.39 -6.26 -13.73
C PRO A 169 -29.66 -5.32 -12.54
N GLY A 170 -28.71 -4.41 -12.29
CA GLY A 170 -28.98 -3.14 -11.60
C GLY A 170 -28.17 -2.87 -10.35
N GLU A 171 -26.93 -2.40 -10.49
CA GLU A 171 -26.34 -1.45 -9.54
C GLU A 171 -25.53 -0.39 -10.31
N ASN A 172 -26.04 0.84 -10.33
CA ASN A 172 -25.35 2.02 -10.83
C ASN A 172 -24.07 2.26 -10.02
N ARG A 173 -22.89 2.12 -10.65
CA ARG A 173 -21.62 2.54 -10.05
C ARG A 173 -21.57 4.06 -10.01
N LYS A 174 -21.76 4.66 -8.84
CA LYS A 174 -21.56 6.10 -8.62
C LYS A 174 -20.09 6.49 -8.85
N SER A 175 -19.89 7.68 -9.41
CA SER A 175 -18.60 8.36 -9.55
C SER A 175 -17.83 8.39 -8.22
N LEU A 176 -16.50 8.31 -8.26
CA LEU A 176 -15.65 8.46 -7.05
C LEU A 176 -15.85 9.83 -6.37
N GLU A 177 -16.36 10.82 -7.11
CA GLU A 177 -16.66 12.17 -6.62
C GLU A 177 -17.85 12.19 -5.65
N ASP A 178 -18.66 11.13 -5.60
CA ASP A 178 -19.84 11.01 -4.73
C ASP A 178 -19.59 10.19 -3.45
N ARG A 179 -18.36 9.72 -3.21
CA ARG A 179 -18.04 8.93 -2.01
C ARG A 179 -17.65 9.88 -0.88
N PRO A 180 -18.28 9.80 0.31
CA PRO A 180 -17.90 10.65 1.43
C PRO A 180 -16.44 10.36 1.78
N ALA A 181 -15.62 11.42 1.85
CA ALA A 181 -14.26 11.33 2.37
C ALA A 181 -14.29 10.64 3.73
N VAL A 182 -13.52 9.56 3.89
CA VAL A 182 -13.35 8.92 5.20
C VAL A 182 -12.60 9.93 6.07
N LYS A 183 -13.28 10.52 7.04
CA LYS A 183 -12.63 11.28 8.10
C LYS A 183 -11.76 10.30 8.90
N LEU A 184 -10.44 10.35 8.69
CA LEU A 184 -9.50 9.86 9.68
C LEU A 184 -9.62 10.79 10.90
N GLU A 185 -10.33 10.33 11.94
CA GLU A 185 -10.31 10.98 13.25
C GLU A 185 -8.89 10.82 13.82
N PHE A 186 -8.11 11.90 13.72
CA PHE A 186 -6.76 11.98 14.25
C PHE A 186 -6.78 11.81 15.77
N ILE A 187 -6.07 10.82 16.30
CA ILE A 187 -5.65 10.82 17.71
C ILE A 187 -4.60 11.92 17.86
N ARG A 188 -5.06 13.17 18.09
CA ARG A 188 -4.20 14.26 18.55
C ARG A 188 -3.67 13.90 19.93
N ARG A 189 -2.40 13.53 20.03
CA ARG A 189 -1.69 13.56 21.32
C ARG A 189 -1.55 15.03 21.74
N PRO A 190 -1.87 15.42 22.98
CA PRO A 190 -1.56 16.76 23.45
C PRO A 190 -0.04 16.95 23.48
N SER A 191 0.43 18.05 22.90
CA SER A 191 1.82 18.48 22.94
C SER A 191 2.27 18.70 24.39
N ARG A 192 3.50 18.28 24.70
CA ARG A 192 4.21 18.73 25.89
C ARG A 192 4.46 20.23 25.86
#